data_AF-A0A2U9PCF8-F1
#
_entry.id   AF-A0A2U9PCF8-F1
#
_cell.length_a   1.000
_cell.length_b   1.000
_cell.length_c   1.000
_cell.angle_alpha   90.00
_cell.angle_beta   90.00
_cell.angle_gamma   90.00
#
_symmetry.space_group_name_H-M   'P 1'
#
loop_
_entity.id
_entity.type
_entity.pdbx_description
1 polymer ?
#
loop_
_entity_poly.entity_id
_entity_poly.type
_entity_poly.pdbx_seq_one_letter_code
_entity_poly.pdbx_strand_id
1 'polypeptide(L)'
;MTQATQVCASIDIPAGEGRAVHVDAGQRVKIIDVEGRQVGDVFAFARGDVREYHSASHTRAHVNRLFPAVGEQFVTSLRRPILTLVEDSSPGRHDMLIAACDAARYAALAAPSDHASCAQNMHDALAAIGLSADLVPQPINVFMDIPVSNDGALTWETATSRPGDSITFRAEMDCVLVVSACPQDLVDINAGAPSPLRLQIENGATA
;
A
#
# COMPACT_ATOMS: atom_id res chain seq x y z
N MET A 1 24.09 -21.78 1.96
CA MET A 1 23.28 -21.66 0.73
C MET A 1 21.97 -21.04 1.15
N THR A 2 21.76 -19.75 0.89
CA THR A 2 20.49 -19.07 1.16
C THR A 2 19.44 -19.70 0.25
N GLN A 3 18.41 -20.34 0.81
CA GLN A 3 17.30 -20.83 0.00
C GLN A 3 16.69 -19.64 -0.75
N ALA A 4 16.47 -19.80 -2.06
CA ALA A 4 15.76 -18.80 -2.84
C ALA A 4 14.34 -18.66 -2.28
N THR A 5 13.90 -17.43 -2.05
CA THR A 5 12.53 -17.15 -1.60
C THR A 5 11.54 -17.72 -2.62
N GLN A 6 10.67 -18.63 -2.19
CA GLN A 6 9.71 -19.27 -3.08
C GLN A 6 8.43 -18.42 -3.16
N VAL A 7 8.09 -17.96 -4.35
CA VAL A 7 6.80 -17.31 -4.64
C VAL A 7 5.71 -18.38 -4.59
N CYS A 8 4.75 -18.23 -3.69
CA CYS A 8 3.62 -19.15 -3.51
C CYS A 8 2.32 -18.63 -4.13
N ALA A 9 2.18 -17.32 -4.35
CA ALA A 9 1.08 -16.72 -5.10
C ALA A 9 1.54 -15.49 -5.88
N SER A 10 0.92 -15.25 -7.05
CA SER A 10 1.10 -14.04 -7.85
C SER A 10 -0.26 -13.56 -8.33
N ILE A 11 -0.63 -12.33 -8.01
CA ILE A 11 -1.96 -11.76 -8.23
C ILE A 11 -1.78 -10.44 -8.98
N ASP A 12 -2.42 -10.33 -10.14
CA ASP A 12 -2.49 -9.09 -10.88
C ASP A 12 -3.61 -8.21 -10.31
N ILE A 13 -3.29 -6.92 -10.17
CA ILE A 13 -4.19 -5.87 -9.71
C ILE A 13 -4.37 -4.92 -10.89
N PRO A 14 -5.47 -5.04 -11.66
CA PRO A 14 -5.74 -4.15 -12.79
C PRO A 14 -5.76 -2.68 -12.35
N ALA A 15 -5.47 -1.78 -13.29
CA ALA A 15 -5.54 -0.35 -13.05
C ALA A 15 -6.91 0.04 -12.49
N GLY A 16 -6.91 0.80 -11.39
CA GLY A 16 -8.13 1.27 -10.74
C GLY A 16 -8.90 0.23 -9.94
N GLU A 17 -8.36 -0.97 -9.74
CA GLU A 17 -8.98 -2.03 -8.92
C GLU A 17 -8.18 -2.34 -7.64
N GLY A 18 -8.82 -3.07 -6.71
CA GLY A 18 -8.19 -3.60 -5.49
C GLY A 18 -8.20 -5.13 -5.41
N ARG A 19 -7.25 -5.70 -4.68
CA ARG A 19 -7.21 -7.13 -4.30
C ARG A 19 -6.88 -7.29 -2.82
N ALA A 20 -7.56 -8.22 -2.16
CA ALA A 20 -7.30 -8.59 -0.77
C ALA A 20 -6.72 -10.00 -0.67
N VAL A 21 -5.76 -10.20 0.23
CA VAL A 21 -5.13 -11.50 0.47
C VAL A 21 -4.92 -11.74 1.95
N HIS A 22 -5.07 -13.01 2.34
CA HIS A 22 -4.59 -13.49 3.63
C HIS A 22 -3.07 -13.69 3.57
N VAL A 23 -2.36 -13.17 4.56
CA VAL A 23 -0.91 -13.29 4.69
C VAL A 23 -0.61 -13.81 6.09
N ASP A 24 0.11 -14.92 6.16
CA ASP A 24 0.49 -15.55 7.42
C ASP A 24 1.77 -14.89 7.97
N ALA A 25 1.92 -14.89 9.30
CA ALA A 25 3.11 -14.34 9.94
C ALA A 25 4.40 -14.95 9.37
N GLY A 26 5.38 -14.10 9.09
CA GLY A 26 6.66 -14.47 8.49
C GLY A 26 6.65 -14.56 6.95
N GLN A 27 5.49 -14.59 6.29
CA GLN A 27 5.44 -14.46 4.83
C GLN A 27 5.88 -13.06 4.39
N ARG A 28 6.42 -12.99 3.18
CA ARG A 28 6.77 -11.74 2.50
C ARG A 28 5.74 -11.41 1.43
N VAL A 29 5.48 -10.13 1.27
CA VAL A 29 4.54 -9.60 0.30
C VAL A 29 5.23 -8.53 -0.51
N LYS A 30 5.42 -8.82 -1.79
CA LYS A 30 6.12 -7.97 -2.74
C LYS A 30 5.10 -7.33 -3.67
N ILE A 31 5.09 -6.00 -3.69
CA ILE A 31 4.27 -5.21 -4.60
C ILE A 31 5.18 -4.67 -5.69
N ILE A 32 4.83 -4.95 -6.94
CA ILE A 32 5.59 -4.64 -8.13
C ILE A 32 4.79 -3.63 -8.94
N ASP A 33 5.43 -2.53 -9.30
CA ASP A 33 4.95 -1.61 -10.32
C ASP A 33 5.25 -2.20 -11.69
N VAL A 34 4.22 -2.69 -12.41
CA VAL A 34 4.40 -3.48 -13.63
C VAL A 34 4.90 -2.61 -14.78
N GLU A 35 4.32 -1.43 -14.93
CA GLU A 35 4.59 -0.51 -16.05
C GLU A 35 5.36 0.74 -15.62
N GLY A 36 5.63 0.91 -14.32
CA GLY A 36 6.22 2.11 -13.76
C GLY A 36 5.18 3.19 -13.52
N ARG A 37 5.56 4.18 -12.71
CA ARG A 37 4.78 5.39 -12.41
C ARG A 37 3.42 5.13 -11.74
N GLN A 38 3.11 3.91 -11.29
CA GLN A 38 1.83 3.60 -10.64
C GLN A 38 1.94 3.70 -9.12
N VAL A 39 1.07 4.51 -8.51
CA VAL A 39 0.89 4.56 -7.05
C VAL A 39 0.00 3.41 -6.57
N GLY A 40 0.37 2.79 -5.46
CA GLY A 40 -0.45 1.77 -4.80
C GLY A 40 -0.86 2.17 -3.39
N ASP A 41 -2.13 2.03 -3.06
CA ASP A 41 -2.58 2.15 -1.67
C ASP A 41 -2.57 0.76 -1.04
N VAL A 42 -1.81 0.61 0.05
CA VAL A 42 -1.72 -0.65 0.81
C VAL A 42 -2.37 -0.48 2.18
N PHE A 43 -3.29 -1.38 2.49
CA PHE A 43 -3.94 -1.50 3.80
C PHE A 43 -3.57 -2.83 4.43
N ALA A 44 -3.40 -2.85 5.75
CA ALA A 44 -3.12 -4.07 6.49
C ALA A 44 -4.05 -4.15 7.71
N PHE A 45 -4.74 -5.27 7.86
CA PHE A 45 -5.68 -5.54 8.95
C PHE A 45 -5.24 -6.78 9.72
N ALA A 46 -5.33 -6.77 11.04
CA ALA A 46 -5.09 -7.99 11.83
C ALA A 46 -6.16 -9.02 11.48
N ARG A 47 -5.76 -10.27 11.21
CA ARG A 47 -6.70 -11.31 10.72
C ARG A 47 -7.84 -11.61 11.70
N GLY A 48 -7.57 -11.51 13.00
CA GLY A 48 -8.55 -11.79 14.04
C GLY A 48 -9.55 -10.66 14.30
N ASP A 49 -9.23 -9.42 13.89
CA ASP A 49 -10.09 -8.25 14.10
C ASP A 49 -9.68 -7.12 13.16
N VAL A 50 -10.48 -6.84 12.13
CA VAL A 50 -10.23 -5.76 11.17
C VAL A 50 -10.34 -4.35 11.76
N ARG A 51 -10.80 -4.20 13.00
CA ARG A 51 -10.73 -2.92 13.74
C ARG A 51 -9.32 -2.62 14.23
N GLU A 52 -8.44 -3.62 14.22
CA GLU A 52 -7.01 -3.42 14.35
C GLU A 52 -6.35 -3.47 12.97
N TYR A 53 -5.68 -2.39 12.62
CA TYR A 53 -5.14 -2.17 11.28
C TYR A 53 -3.84 -1.37 11.36
N HIS A 54 -3.03 -1.40 10.32
CA HIS A 54 -1.86 -0.53 10.16
C HIS A 54 -2.28 0.93 10.36
N SER A 55 -1.63 1.63 11.28
CA SER A 55 -1.92 3.04 11.52
C SER A 55 -0.71 3.91 11.22
N ALA A 56 -0.79 4.66 10.12
CA ALA A 56 0.25 5.56 9.66
C ALA A 56 0.74 6.54 10.74
N SER A 57 -0.18 7.11 11.54
CA SER A 57 0.17 8.03 12.63
C SER A 57 0.93 7.35 13.77
N HIS A 58 0.55 6.12 14.13
CA HIS A 58 1.27 5.31 15.12
C HIS A 58 2.64 4.88 14.59
N THR A 59 2.72 4.48 13.31
CA THR A 59 3.97 4.13 12.63
C THR A 59 4.96 5.29 12.64
N ARG A 60 4.56 6.50 12.23
CA ARG A 60 5.45 7.67 12.25
C ARG A 60 6.04 7.95 13.64
N ALA A 61 5.21 7.84 14.67
CA ALA A 61 5.65 8.00 16.06
C ALA A 61 6.54 6.85 16.55
N HIS A 62 6.33 5.63 16.06
CA HIS A 62 7.12 4.45 16.41
C HIS A 62 8.53 4.52 15.85
N VAL A 63 8.68 4.90 14.57
CA VAL A 63 9.99 4.93 13.90
C VAL A 63 10.65 6.32 13.89
N ASN A 64 9.96 7.38 14.32
CA ASN A 64 10.40 8.78 14.23
C ASN A 64 10.76 9.23 12.80
N ARG A 65 9.99 8.77 11.81
CA ARG A 65 10.17 9.10 10.38
C ARG A 65 8.82 9.30 9.70
N LEU A 66 8.81 9.99 8.56
CA LEU A 66 7.62 10.09 7.72
C LEU A 66 7.26 8.75 7.05
N PHE A 67 8.28 7.95 6.73
CA PHE A 67 8.16 6.60 6.18
C PHE A 67 9.25 5.68 6.75
N PRO A 68 8.95 4.41 7.11
CA PRO A 68 9.94 3.46 7.59
C PRO A 68 11.07 3.23 6.59
N ALA A 69 12.31 3.16 7.07
CA ALA A 69 13.44 2.67 6.29
C ALA A 69 13.41 1.14 6.19
N VAL A 70 14.19 0.58 5.25
CA VAL A 70 14.39 -0.88 5.18
C VAL A 70 14.93 -1.39 6.52
N GLY A 71 14.26 -2.40 7.09
CA GLY A 71 14.49 -2.96 8.42
C GLY A 71 13.56 -2.42 9.50
N GLU A 72 12.80 -1.35 9.25
CA GLU A 72 11.88 -0.73 10.22
C GLU A 72 10.43 -1.21 10.05
N GLN A 73 9.66 -1.03 11.12
CA GLN A 73 8.31 -1.59 11.27
C GLN A 73 7.21 -0.60 10.98
N PHE A 74 6.13 -1.12 10.40
CA PHE A 74 4.80 -0.54 10.44
C PHE A 74 4.03 -1.16 11.61
N VAL A 75 3.31 -0.34 12.37
CA VAL A 75 2.57 -0.80 13.56
C VAL A 75 1.07 -0.58 13.40
N THR A 76 0.30 -1.34 14.17
CA THR A 76 -1.15 -1.21 14.21
C THR A 76 -1.61 0.00 15.01
N SER A 77 -2.91 0.26 15.01
CA SER A 77 -3.59 1.18 15.94
C SER A 77 -3.36 0.83 17.43
N LEU A 78 -2.92 -0.39 17.74
CA LEU A 78 -2.53 -0.84 19.09
C LEU A 78 -1.01 -0.84 19.32
N ARG A 79 -0.23 -0.25 18.41
CA ARG A 79 1.24 -0.09 18.47
C ARG A 79 2.04 -1.40 18.47
N ARG A 80 1.45 -2.52 18.05
CA ARG A 80 2.20 -3.75 17.79
C ARG A 80 2.60 -3.85 16.32
N PRO A 81 3.76 -4.45 15.98
CA PRO A 81 4.18 -4.60 14.60
C PRO A 81 3.19 -5.43 13.78
N ILE A 82 2.91 -4.99 12.55
CA ILE A 82 2.09 -5.75 11.58
C ILE A 82 2.87 -6.06 10.30
N LEU A 83 3.74 -5.15 9.88
CA LEU A 83 4.64 -5.33 8.74
C LEU A 83 6.03 -4.80 9.08
N THR A 84 7.06 -5.34 8.43
CA THR A 84 8.41 -4.75 8.37
C THR A 84 8.77 -4.49 6.92
N LEU A 85 9.30 -3.31 6.59
CA LEU A 85 9.87 -3.06 5.27
C LEU A 85 11.17 -3.85 5.15
N VAL A 86 11.27 -4.81 4.22
CA VAL A 86 12.47 -5.67 4.11
C VAL A 86 13.28 -5.43 2.86
N GLU A 87 12.66 -4.98 1.77
CA GLU A 87 13.34 -4.62 0.52
C GLU A 87 12.57 -3.51 -0.19
N ASP A 88 13.30 -2.62 -0.85
CA ASP A 88 12.77 -1.60 -1.76
C ASP A 88 13.77 -1.41 -2.90
N SER A 89 13.35 -1.74 -4.12
CA SER A 89 14.17 -1.58 -5.32
C SER A 89 13.86 -0.29 -6.07
N SER A 90 12.87 0.47 -5.62
CA SER A 90 12.48 1.75 -6.21
C SER A 90 13.43 2.88 -5.77
N PRO A 91 13.26 4.10 -6.30
CA PRO A 91 13.97 5.29 -5.79
C PRO A 91 13.65 5.68 -4.33
N GLY A 92 12.76 4.95 -3.63
CA GLY A 92 12.47 5.15 -2.20
C GLY A 92 11.49 6.28 -1.88
N ARG A 93 10.58 6.59 -2.81
CA ARG A 93 9.54 7.63 -2.64
C ARG A 93 8.20 6.97 -2.34
N HIS A 94 7.76 7.11 -1.09
CA HIS A 94 6.51 6.57 -0.57
C HIS A 94 5.89 7.55 0.42
N ASP A 95 4.58 7.44 0.64
CA ASP A 95 3.84 8.36 1.49
C ASP A 95 2.97 7.64 2.53
N MET A 96 2.75 8.33 3.65
CA MET A 96 1.81 7.95 4.71
C MET A 96 1.06 9.18 5.26
N LEU A 97 1.12 10.34 4.58
CA LEU A 97 0.50 11.60 5.00
C LEU A 97 -0.82 11.87 4.29
N ILE A 98 -0.98 11.36 3.06
CA ILE A 98 -2.17 11.55 2.24
C ILE A 98 -3.16 10.40 2.46
N ALA A 99 -4.44 10.73 2.59
CA ALA A 99 -5.50 9.73 2.70
C ALA A 99 -5.72 9.03 1.35
N ALA A 100 -6.31 7.83 1.39
CA ALA A 100 -6.77 7.15 0.18
C ALA A 100 -7.71 8.07 -0.61
N CYS A 101 -7.65 8.04 -1.95
CA CYS A 101 -8.63 8.75 -2.73
C CYS A 101 -10.03 8.15 -2.51
N ASP A 102 -11.04 9.01 -2.56
CA ASP A 102 -12.44 8.67 -2.31
C ASP A 102 -13.37 9.48 -3.24
N ALA A 103 -14.67 9.15 -3.22
CA ALA A 103 -15.66 9.83 -4.05
C ALA A 103 -15.74 11.35 -3.78
N ALA A 104 -15.49 11.80 -2.56
CA ALA A 104 -15.51 13.22 -2.22
C ALA A 104 -14.31 13.97 -2.82
N ARG A 105 -13.12 13.34 -2.84
CA ARG A 105 -11.92 13.85 -3.51
C ARG A 105 -12.16 14.01 -5.00
N TYR A 106 -12.76 13.01 -5.65
CA TYR A 106 -13.07 13.06 -7.08
C TYR A 106 -14.16 14.08 -7.42
N ALA A 107 -15.19 14.20 -6.59
CA ALA A 107 -16.19 15.25 -6.73
C ALA A 107 -15.58 16.66 -6.63
N ALA A 108 -14.64 16.87 -5.71
CA ALA A 108 -13.92 18.14 -5.56
C ALA A 108 -13.01 18.47 -6.77
N LEU A 109 -12.59 17.45 -7.53
CA LEU A 109 -11.85 17.58 -8.78
C LEU A 109 -12.77 17.61 -10.01
N ALA A 110 -14.10 17.69 -9.81
CA ALA A 110 -15.11 17.67 -10.87
C ALA A 110 -15.08 16.41 -11.76
N ALA A 111 -14.68 15.27 -11.19
CA ALA A 111 -14.73 13.98 -11.86
C ALA A 111 -16.17 13.44 -11.97
N PRO A 112 -16.43 12.46 -12.86
CA PRO A 112 -17.67 11.69 -12.87
C PRO A 112 -17.94 11.00 -11.51
N SER A 113 -19.23 10.84 -11.16
CA SER A 113 -19.64 10.26 -9.87
C SER A 113 -19.31 8.77 -9.72
N ASP A 114 -19.10 8.08 -10.83
CA ASP A 114 -18.75 6.66 -10.92
C ASP A 114 -17.23 6.42 -10.99
N HIS A 115 -16.43 7.47 -10.77
CA HIS A 115 -14.98 7.34 -10.73
C HIS A 115 -14.53 6.38 -9.61
N ALA A 116 -13.74 5.37 -9.98
CA ALA A 116 -13.17 4.42 -9.01
C ALA A 116 -12.29 5.14 -7.98
N SER A 117 -12.15 4.56 -6.78
CA SER A 117 -11.34 5.16 -5.73
C SER A 117 -10.69 4.10 -4.85
N CYS A 118 -9.51 4.38 -4.29
CA CYS A 118 -8.80 3.44 -3.41
C CYS A 118 -9.61 3.08 -2.17
N ALA A 119 -10.38 4.04 -1.62
CA ALA A 119 -11.31 3.80 -0.53
C ALA A 119 -12.37 2.74 -0.90
N GLN A 120 -13.00 2.88 -2.07
CA GLN A 120 -14.00 1.91 -2.53
C GLN A 120 -13.36 0.56 -2.86
N ASN A 121 -12.23 0.57 -3.56
CA ASN A 121 -11.46 -0.63 -3.90
C ASN A 121 -11.07 -1.43 -2.66
N MET A 122 -10.75 -0.75 -1.55
CA MET A 122 -10.47 -1.41 -0.28
C MET A 122 -11.69 -2.19 0.23
N HIS A 123 -12.86 -1.56 0.27
CA HIS A 123 -14.09 -2.20 0.71
C HIS A 123 -14.49 -3.37 -0.20
N ASP A 124 -14.42 -3.19 -1.52
CA ASP A 124 -14.78 -4.22 -2.49
C ASP A 124 -13.84 -5.43 -2.40
N ALA A 125 -12.55 -5.18 -2.24
CA ALA A 125 -11.55 -6.23 -2.06
C ALA A 125 -11.74 -7.02 -0.75
N LEU A 126 -12.05 -6.35 0.36
CA LEU A 126 -12.40 -7.02 1.62
C LEU A 126 -13.68 -7.84 1.48
N ALA A 127 -14.71 -7.28 0.84
CA ALA A 127 -15.99 -7.96 0.64
C ALA A 127 -15.82 -9.24 -0.20
N ALA A 128 -14.94 -9.22 -1.20
CA ALA A 128 -14.63 -10.38 -2.04
C ALA A 128 -14.06 -11.57 -1.26
N ILE A 129 -13.48 -11.34 -0.07
CA ILE A 129 -12.99 -12.41 0.84
C ILE A 129 -13.87 -12.58 2.09
N GLY A 130 -15.08 -12.02 2.08
CA GLY A 130 -16.06 -12.16 3.17
C GLY A 130 -15.77 -11.31 4.40
N LEU A 131 -14.99 -10.23 4.25
CA LEU A 131 -14.68 -9.29 5.32
C LEU A 131 -15.30 -7.91 5.04
N SER A 132 -15.45 -7.10 6.09
CA SER A 132 -15.92 -5.72 5.98
C SER A 132 -15.25 -4.87 7.05
N ALA A 133 -14.76 -3.69 6.66
CA ALA A 133 -14.29 -2.67 7.59
C ALA A 133 -15.22 -1.45 7.50
N ASP A 134 -15.51 -0.82 8.63
CA ASP A 134 -16.40 0.36 8.68
C ASP A 134 -15.69 1.65 8.24
N LEU A 135 -14.38 1.69 8.43
CA LEU A 135 -13.54 2.86 8.21
C LEU A 135 -12.43 2.54 7.22
N VAL A 136 -11.99 3.55 6.49
CA VAL A 136 -10.82 3.50 5.60
C VAL A 136 -9.62 4.03 6.37
N PRO A 137 -8.65 3.19 6.77
CA PRO A 137 -7.43 3.67 7.40
C PRO A 137 -6.62 4.56 6.47
N GLN A 138 -5.67 5.31 7.03
CA GLN A 138 -4.65 5.91 6.20
C GLN A 138 -3.78 4.81 5.57
N PRO A 139 -3.72 4.71 4.23
CA PRO A 139 -2.93 3.70 3.54
C PRO A 139 -1.42 3.91 3.73
N ILE A 140 -0.66 2.88 3.38
CA ILE A 140 0.75 3.01 3.00
C ILE A 140 0.73 3.26 1.48
N ASN A 141 0.98 4.50 1.06
CA ASN A 141 0.98 4.89 -0.35
C ASN A 141 2.34 4.54 -0.96
N VAL A 142 2.45 3.35 -1.56
CA VAL A 142 3.67 2.91 -2.21
C VAL A 142 3.86 3.62 -3.55
N PHE A 143 5.11 3.90 -3.87
CA PHE A 143 5.58 4.70 -5.02
C PHE A 143 5.07 6.17 -5.12
N MET A 144 4.22 6.61 -4.20
CA MET A 144 3.70 7.98 -4.17
C MET A 144 4.76 8.98 -3.70
N ASP A 145 4.94 10.06 -4.46
CA ASP A 145 5.92 11.09 -4.17
C ASP A 145 5.26 12.38 -3.67
N ILE A 146 5.23 12.55 -2.34
CA ILE A 146 4.68 13.73 -1.65
C ILE A 146 5.77 14.36 -0.78
N PRO A 147 6.66 15.19 -1.33
CA PRO A 147 7.67 15.90 -0.57
C PRO A 147 7.05 16.85 0.46
N VAL A 148 7.65 16.91 1.65
CA VAL A 148 7.39 17.96 2.64
C VAL A 148 8.51 18.99 2.58
N SER A 149 8.20 20.22 2.25
CA SER A 149 9.17 21.32 2.23
C SER A 149 9.51 21.80 3.65
N ASN A 150 10.56 22.61 3.77
CA ASN A 150 11.03 23.12 5.07
C ASN A 150 10.01 23.99 5.82
N ASP A 151 9.08 24.62 5.09
CA ASP A 151 7.96 25.40 5.64
C ASP A 151 6.70 24.55 5.89
N GLY A 152 6.77 23.24 5.64
CA GLY A 152 5.69 22.28 5.90
C GLY A 152 4.67 22.13 4.78
N ALA A 153 4.89 22.73 3.60
CA ALA A 153 4.02 22.53 2.44
C ALA A 153 4.22 21.13 1.82
N LEU A 154 3.16 20.63 1.20
CA LEU A 154 3.15 19.36 0.48
C LEU A 154 3.04 19.63 -1.03
N THR A 155 3.88 18.97 -1.84
CA THR A 155 3.73 18.97 -3.29
C THR A 155 3.30 17.58 -3.79
N TRP A 156 2.57 17.56 -4.91
CA TRP A 156 2.07 16.33 -5.53
C TRP A 156 2.92 16.04 -6.76
N GLU A 157 3.96 15.24 -6.60
CA GLU A 157 4.89 14.90 -7.67
C GLU A 157 4.49 13.58 -8.35
N THR A 158 4.91 13.43 -9.60
CA THR A 158 4.75 12.16 -10.33
C THR A 158 5.59 11.06 -9.70
N ALA A 159 5.00 9.88 -9.51
CA ALA A 159 5.70 8.69 -9.03
C ALA A 159 6.98 8.45 -9.85
N THR A 160 8.08 8.07 -9.18
CA THR A 160 9.39 7.90 -9.80
C THR A 160 9.79 6.45 -10.06
N SER A 161 8.93 5.50 -9.66
CA SER A 161 9.07 4.08 -9.94
C SER A 161 9.17 3.78 -11.43
N ARG A 162 9.98 2.78 -11.75
CA ARG A 162 10.21 2.25 -13.10
C ARG A 162 9.51 0.90 -13.26
N PRO A 163 9.28 0.44 -14.51
CA PRO A 163 8.77 -0.91 -14.74
C PRO A 163 9.61 -1.96 -14.00
N GLY A 164 8.94 -2.77 -13.18
CA GLY A 164 9.55 -3.83 -12.37
C GLY A 164 10.11 -3.39 -11.02
N ASP A 165 10.09 -2.09 -10.68
CA ASP A 165 10.41 -1.63 -9.33
C ASP A 165 9.43 -2.22 -8.33
N SER A 166 9.90 -2.48 -7.11
CA SER A 166 9.12 -3.20 -6.12
C SER A 166 9.45 -2.80 -4.71
N ILE A 167 8.46 -2.95 -3.83
CA ILE A 167 8.59 -2.82 -2.38
C ILE A 167 8.10 -4.12 -1.73
N THR A 168 8.84 -4.61 -0.75
CA THR A 168 8.54 -5.88 -0.09
C THR A 168 8.41 -5.72 1.41
N PHE A 169 7.30 -6.21 1.95
CA PHE A 169 7.01 -6.24 3.38
C PHE A 169 7.09 -7.68 3.91
N ARG A 170 7.57 -7.87 5.14
CA ARG A 170 7.36 -9.12 5.88
C ARG A 170 6.19 -8.92 6.85
N ALA A 171 5.25 -9.86 6.89
CA ALA A 171 4.18 -9.87 7.88
C ALA A 171 4.73 -10.25 9.26
N GLU A 172 4.47 -9.42 10.27
CA GLU A 172 4.89 -9.67 11.67
C GLU A 172 3.81 -10.42 12.47
N MET A 173 2.64 -10.60 11.87
CA MET A 173 1.49 -11.30 12.43
C MET A 173 0.59 -11.76 11.29
N ASP A 174 -0.34 -12.68 11.56
CA ASP A 174 -1.36 -13.05 10.58
C ASP A 174 -2.24 -11.84 10.28
N CYS A 175 -2.25 -11.43 9.01
CA CYS A 175 -2.96 -10.24 8.57
C CYS A 175 -3.71 -10.48 7.27
N VAL A 176 -4.53 -9.50 6.92
CA VAL A 176 -5.15 -9.33 5.62
C VAL A 176 -4.55 -8.08 5.01
N LEU A 177 -3.93 -8.23 3.84
CA LEU A 177 -3.48 -7.10 3.05
C LEU A 177 -4.49 -6.79 1.96
N VAL A 178 -4.70 -5.50 1.73
CA VAL A 178 -5.43 -5.00 0.57
C VAL A 178 -4.50 -4.08 -0.19
N VAL A 179 -4.42 -4.25 -1.50
CA VAL A 179 -3.64 -3.39 -2.39
C VAL A 179 -4.56 -2.88 -3.48
N SER A 180 -4.62 -1.57 -3.64
CA SER A 180 -5.36 -0.88 -4.70
C SER A 180 -4.39 -0.21 -5.66
N ALA A 181 -4.51 -0.49 -6.95
CA ALA A 181 -3.84 0.30 -7.98
C ALA A 181 -4.59 1.63 -8.14
N CYS A 182 -4.01 2.72 -7.62
CA CYS A 182 -4.70 4.00 -7.51
C CYS A 182 -5.21 4.51 -8.87
N PRO A 183 -6.52 4.81 -9.01
CA PRO A 183 -7.11 5.26 -10.27
C PRO A 183 -6.91 6.76 -10.57
N GLN A 184 -6.11 7.50 -9.79
CA GLN A 184 -5.96 8.95 -9.98
C GLN A 184 -5.38 9.30 -11.35
N ASP A 185 -6.16 10.00 -12.17
CA ASP A 185 -5.84 10.43 -13.53
C ASP A 185 -6.03 11.96 -13.74
N LEU A 186 -6.51 12.69 -12.72
CA LEU A 186 -6.75 14.15 -12.75
C LEU A 186 -5.62 14.95 -12.11
N VAL A 187 -4.85 14.33 -11.22
CA VAL A 187 -3.62 14.88 -10.61
C VAL A 187 -2.46 13.98 -10.99
N ASP A 188 -1.33 14.57 -11.32
CA ASP A 188 -0.22 13.91 -12.02
C ASP A 188 0.66 12.99 -11.14
N ILE A 189 0.06 12.24 -10.20
CA ILE A 189 0.77 11.27 -9.36
C ILE A 189 1.04 9.96 -10.09
N ASN A 190 0.14 9.55 -11.00
CA ASN A 190 0.27 8.34 -11.81
C ASN A 190 0.72 8.64 -13.27
N ALA A 191 1.40 9.77 -13.50
CA ALA A 191 1.78 10.22 -14.85
C ALA A 191 0.59 10.35 -15.84
N GLY A 192 -0.62 10.62 -15.33
CA GLY A 192 -1.87 10.72 -16.09
C GLY A 192 -2.38 9.40 -16.70
N ALA A 193 -1.75 8.25 -16.41
CA ALA A 193 -2.13 6.97 -16.98
C ALA A 193 -2.04 5.85 -15.93
N PRO A 194 -3.12 5.64 -15.14
CA PRO A 194 -3.18 4.52 -14.21
C PRO A 194 -2.92 3.18 -14.91
N SER A 195 -2.07 2.37 -14.31
CA SER A 195 -1.56 1.10 -14.83
C SER A 195 -1.65 0.00 -13.74
N PRO A 196 -1.43 -1.28 -14.09
CA PRO A 196 -1.59 -2.37 -13.13
C PRO A 196 -0.44 -2.49 -12.14
N LEU A 197 -0.74 -3.02 -10.95
CA LEU A 197 0.24 -3.51 -9.99
C LEU A 197 0.23 -5.04 -9.98
N ARG A 198 1.31 -5.64 -9.47
CA ARG A 198 1.36 -7.08 -9.18
C ARG A 198 1.74 -7.33 -7.73
N LEU A 199 0.99 -8.21 -7.09
CA LEU A 199 1.22 -8.67 -5.73
C LEU A 199 1.78 -10.10 -5.75
N GLN A 200 2.92 -10.31 -5.10
CA GLN A 200 3.49 -11.65 -4.91
C GLN A 200 3.56 -11.98 -3.43
N ILE A 201 3.14 -13.19 -3.07
CA ILE A 201 3.32 -13.75 -1.74
C ILE A 201 4.46 -14.74 -1.80
N GLU A 202 5.38 -14.59 -0.86
CA GLU A 202 6.64 -15.31 -0.75
C GLU A 202 6.68 -16.00 0.61
N ASN A 203 6.99 -17.30 0.63
CA ASN A 203 7.23 -17.98 1.90
C ASN A 203 8.50 -17.43 2.53
N GLY A 204 8.45 -17.08 3.82
CA GLY A 204 9.65 -16.69 4.56
C GLY A 204 10.70 -17.80 4.49
N ALA A 205 11.99 -17.44 4.50
CA ALA A 205 13.04 -18.43 4.66
C ALA A 205 12.77 -19.20 5.96
N THR A 206 12.63 -20.52 5.89
CA THR A 206 12.57 -21.36 7.08
C THR A 206 13.85 -21.12 7.88
N ALA A 207 13.70 -20.66 9.13
CA ALA A 207 14.80 -20.50 10.07
C ALA A 207 15.55 -21.82 10.29
#